data_AF-A0A2H0Q4J4-F1
#
_entry.id   AF-A0A2H0Q4J4-F1
#
_cell.length_a   1.000
_cell.length_b   1.000
_cell.length_c   1.000
_cell.angle_alpha   90.00
_cell.angle_beta   90.00
_cell.angle_gamma   90.00
#
_symmetry.space_group_name_H-M   'P 1'
#
loop_
_entity.id
_entity.type
_entity.pdbx_description
1 polymer ?
#
loop_
_entity_poly.entity_id
_entity_poly.type
_entity_poly.pdbx_seq_one_letter_code
_entity_poly.pdbx_strand_id
1 'polypeptide(L)'
;MKRLGFSQFLGSVTAYYLLSGLFQLVIVSLISFFHFLLDHKLGVIEDWVFDKGWEIVVLVKVLSFLVIQKFVHLPSLSRQPFRDMVIETWKIPSRNLFALCIAGFLISIFSAVPITNFHQGANIFKAVISYTSISILFLLDVLMIISIRYHNGFGIWGNRFAILILALLFWFANKVLFPFAVGFGAREFFLHLAVLQLAMWGRDNWADPVFFIAFIIAPMAALIGLDPVWGDRFSMFTSSSHVDTSVSVACALWILSLGFIWWRTKAERFD
;
A
#
# COMPACT_ATOMS: atom_id res chain seq x y z
N MET A 1 5.60 -28.53 8.64
CA MET A 1 5.81 -27.15 9.11
C MET A 1 4.83 -26.82 10.21
N LYS A 2 5.30 -26.33 11.37
CA LYS A 2 4.45 -25.87 12.47
C LYS A 2 3.81 -24.55 12.03
N ARG A 3 2.47 -24.50 11.97
CA ARG A 3 1.73 -23.28 11.63
C ARG A 3 1.87 -22.27 12.77
N LEU A 4 2.24 -21.03 12.47
CA LEU A 4 2.19 -19.96 13.48
C LEU A 4 0.75 -19.72 13.92
N GLY A 5 0.58 -19.44 15.21
CA GLY A 5 -0.66 -18.87 15.71
C GLY A 5 -0.85 -17.44 15.18
N PHE A 6 -2.11 -16.97 15.11
CA PHE A 6 -2.43 -15.62 14.66
C PHE A 6 -1.65 -14.52 15.41
N SER A 7 -1.44 -14.71 16.73
CA SER A 7 -0.66 -13.79 17.56
C SER A 7 0.81 -13.66 17.08
N GLN A 8 1.46 -14.76 16.73
CA GLN A 8 2.86 -14.74 16.26
C GLN A 8 2.98 -14.15 14.85
N PHE A 9 2.01 -14.45 13.98
CA PHE A 9 1.89 -13.83 12.67
C PHE A 9 1.71 -12.31 12.79
N LEU A 10 0.76 -11.87 13.62
CA LEU A 10 0.50 -10.46 13.87
C LEU A 10 1.71 -9.77 14.51
N GLY A 11 2.39 -10.43 15.45
CA GLY A 11 3.62 -9.92 16.06
C GLY A 11 4.73 -9.68 15.03
N SER A 12 4.86 -10.56 14.03
CA SER A 12 5.83 -10.40 12.94
C SER A 12 5.49 -9.20 12.04
N VAL A 13 4.21 -9.02 11.72
CA VAL A 13 3.73 -7.84 10.97
C VAL A 13 3.92 -6.55 11.76
N THR A 14 3.62 -6.56 13.06
CA THR A 14 3.85 -5.42 13.96
C THR A 14 5.34 -5.07 14.04
N ALA A 15 6.22 -6.08 14.12
CA ALA A 15 7.67 -5.88 14.12
C ALA A 15 8.15 -5.16 12.84
N TYR A 16 7.57 -5.48 11.68
CA TYR A 16 7.86 -4.78 10.43
C TYR A 16 7.48 -3.28 10.48
N TYR A 17 6.32 -2.94 11.06
CA TYR A 17 5.93 -1.54 11.21
C TYR A 17 6.76 -0.80 12.27
N LEU A 18 7.13 -1.46 13.38
CA LEU A 18 8.04 -0.88 14.37
C LEU A 18 9.41 -0.60 13.76
N LEU A 19 9.93 -1.51 12.95
CA LEU A 19 11.19 -1.32 12.23
C LEU A 19 11.10 -0.17 11.22
N SER A 20 9.95 -0.02 10.57
CA SER A 20 9.68 1.14 9.70
C SER A 20 9.72 2.44 10.49
N GLY A 21 9.16 2.46 11.70
CA GLY A 21 9.27 3.63 12.57
C GLY A 21 10.70 3.94 13.00
N LEU A 22 11.48 2.91 13.32
CA LEU A 22 12.89 3.09 13.64
C LEU A 22 13.68 3.69 12.47
N PHE A 23 13.53 3.14 11.25
CA PHE A 23 14.21 3.68 10.07
C PHE A 23 13.76 5.10 9.73
N GLN A 24 12.45 5.39 9.84
CA GLN A 24 11.92 6.74 9.66
C GLN A 24 12.57 7.72 10.63
N LEU A 25 12.63 7.37 11.92
CA LEU A 25 13.22 8.22 12.95
C LEU A 25 14.71 8.50 12.66
N VAL A 26 15.46 7.47 12.29
CA VAL A 26 16.89 7.61 11.95
C VAL A 26 17.09 8.50 10.74
N ILE A 27 16.33 8.29 9.66
CA ILE A 27 16.44 9.06 8.42
C ILE A 27 16.09 10.53 8.66
N VAL A 28 14.95 10.81 9.29
CA VAL A 28 14.52 12.19 9.57
C VAL A 28 15.50 12.87 10.53
N SER A 29 16.00 12.18 11.55
CA SER A 29 17.01 12.75 12.48
C SER A 29 18.32 13.10 11.77
N LEU A 30 18.78 12.24 10.84
CA LEU A 30 19.97 12.50 10.03
C LEU A 30 19.79 13.73 9.13
N ILE A 31 18.65 13.82 8.43
CA ILE A 31 18.32 14.95 7.57
C ILE A 31 18.28 16.24 8.38
N SER A 32 17.56 16.25 9.51
CA SER A 32 17.43 17.41 10.38
C SER A 32 18.79 17.83 10.94
N PHE A 33 19.63 16.89 11.37
CA PHE A 33 20.99 17.18 11.85
C PHE A 33 21.82 17.95 10.82
N PHE A 34 21.85 17.50 9.56
CA PHE A 34 22.62 18.19 8.52
C PHE A 34 22.03 19.56 8.17
N HIS A 35 20.70 19.71 8.18
CA HIS A 35 20.10 21.02 7.93
C HIS A 35 20.36 22.01 9.07
N PHE A 36 20.34 21.55 10.32
CA PHE A 36 20.72 22.40 11.46
C PHE A 36 22.20 22.77 11.43
N LEU A 37 23.08 21.89 10.97
CA LEU A 37 24.50 22.20 10.78
C LEU A 37 24.72 23.32 9.73
N LEU A 38 23.79 23.48 8.79
CA LEU A 38 23.78 24.55 7.78
C LEU A 38 23.00 25.80 8.22
N ASP A 39 22.65 25.91 9.50
CA ASP A 39 21.84 26.99 10.08
C ASP A 39 20.47 27.19 9.40
N HIS A 40 19.90 26.12 8.81
CA HIS A 40 18.54 26.18 8.27
C HIS A 40 17.51 26.21 9.41
N LYS A 41 16.47 27.05 9.24
CA LYS A 41 15.33 27.13 10.15
C LYS A 41 14.48 25.87 10.08
N LEU A 42 13.80 25.52 11.16
CA LEU A 42 12.92 24.34 11.25
C LEU A 42 11.92 24.25 10.09
N GLY A 43 11.28 25.36 9.70
CA GLY A 43 10.32 25.37 8.58
C GLY A 43 10.95 24.93 7.24
N VAL A 44 12.23 25.26 6.99
CA VAL A 44 12.93 24.80 5.77
C VAL A 44 13.13 23.29 5.81
N ILE A 45 13.37 22.73 7.00
CA ILE A 45 13.52 21.28 7.19
C ILE A 45 12.19 20.59 6.97
N GLU A 46 11.09 21.13 7.52
CA GLU A 46 9.75 20.59 7.34
C GLU A 46 9.33 20.60 5.86
N ASP A 47 9.56 21.70 5.15
CA ASP A 47 9.28 21.81 3.71
C ASP A 47 10.11 20.82 2.89
N TRP A 48 11.39 20.63 3.25
CA TRP A 48 12.25 19.68 2.57
C TRP A 48 11.79 18.23 2.81
N VAL A 49 11.47 17.88 4.06
CA VAL A 49 10.96 16.55 4.42
C VAL A 49 9.62 16.28 3.72
N PHE A 50 8.75 17.29 3.60
CA PHE A 50 7.52 17.19 2.83
C PHE A 50 7.79 16.99 1.33
N ASP A 51 8.67 17.79 0.72
CA ASP A 51 9.02 17.66 -0.70
C ASP A 51 9.64 16.29 -1.04
N LYS A 52 10.41 15.72 -0.10
CA LYS A 52 11.05 14.40 -0.20
C LYS A 52 10.26 13.27 0.47
N GLY A 53 9.01 13.52 0.82
CA GLY A 53 8.20 12.61 1.63
C GLY A 53 8.10 11.21 1.02
N TRP A 54 7.85 11.10 -0.29
CA TRP A 54 7.74 9.80 -0.96
C TRP A 54 9.06 9.03 -1.00
N GLU A 55 10.17 9.72 -1.31
CA GLU A 55 11.49 9.12 -1.32
C GLU A 55 11.85 8.56 0.07
N ILE A 56 11.53 9.31 1.14
CA ILE A 56 11.73 8.87 2.52
C ILE A 56 10.84 7.66 2.84
N VAL A 57 9.54 7.72 2.53
CA VAL A 57 8.58 6.62 2.78
C VAL A 57 9.03 5.33 2.09
N VAL A 58 9.39 5.41 0.80
CA VAL A 58 9.84 4.26 0.02
C VAL A 58 11.13 3.70 0.60
N LEU A 59 12.11 4.55 0.89
CA LEU A 59 13.39 4.11 1.46
C LEU A 59 13.18 3.36 2.78
N VAL A 60 12.36 3.91 3.69
CA VAL A 60 12.01 3.27 4.97
C VAL A 60 11.36 1.92 4.77
N LYS A 61 10.34 1.84 3.89
CA LYS A 61 9.62 0.59 3.63
C LYS A 61 10.52 -0.48 3.01
N VAL A 62 11.38 -0.09 2.06
CA VAL A 62 12.35 -1.00 1.44
C VAL A 62 13.34 -1.52 2.49
N LEU A 63 13.92 -0.66 3.32
CA LEU A 63 14.87 -1.07 4.36
C LEU A 63 14.22 -2.03 5.37
N SER A 64 13.02 -1.69 5.87
CA SER A 64 12.25 -2.56 6.77
C SER A 64 11.95 -3.90 6.14
N PHE A 65 11.56 -3.89 4.87
CA PHE A 65 11.25 -5.10 4.12
C PHE A 65 12.48 -6.00 4.00
N LEU A 66 13.62 -5.44 3.57
CA LEU A 66 14.85 -6.21 3.41
C LEU A 66 15.31 -6.87 4.71
N VAL A 67 15.19 -6.16 5.84
CA VAL A 67 15.54 -6.70 7.16
C VAL A 67 14.55 -7.77 7.60
N ILE A 68 13.23 -7.52 7.54
CA ILE A 68 12.24 -8.52 7.99
C ILE A 68 12.31 -9.80 7.14
N GLN A 69 12.54 -9.67 5.82
CA GLN A 69 12.70 -10.82 4.94
C GLN A 69 13.87 -11.71 5.39
N LYS A 70 15.00 -11.14 5.84
CA LYS A 70 16.12 -11.95 6.36
C LYS A 70 15.70 -12.81 7.56
N PHE A 71 14.86 -12.29 8.45
CA PHE A 71 14.38 -13.05 9.63
C PHE A 71 13.31 -14.08 9.27
N VAL A 72 12.36 -13.72 8.40
CA VAL A 72 11.29 -14.63 7.94
C VAL A 72 11.87 -15.83 7.19
N HIS A 73 13.02 -15.67 6.55
CA HIS A 73 13.69 -16.72 5.80
C HIS A 73 14.55 -17.66 6.65
N LEU A 74 14.87 -17.33 7.90
CA LEU A 74 15.70 -18.19 8.76
C LEU A 74 15.19 -19.64 8.89
N PRO A 75 13.86 -19.89 8.98
CA PRO A 75 13.34 -21.26 9.05
C PRO A 75 13.24 -21.97 7.70
N SER A 76 13.49 -21.28 6.57
CA SER A 76 13.30 -21.83 5.24
C SER A 76 14.45 -22.77 4.84
N LEU A 77 14.10 -23.89 4.20
CA LEU A 77 15.07 -24.85 3.66
C LEU A 77 15.60 -24.43 2.27
N SER A 78 14.98 -23.44 1.63
CA SER A 78 15.41 -22.94 0.32
C SER A 78 16.62 -22.00 0.42
N ARG A 79 17.49 -22.04 -0.60
CA ARG A 79 18.59 -21.08 -0.79
C ARG A 79 18.11 -19.69 -1.24
N GLN A 80 16.97 -19.61 -1.91
CA GLN A 80 16.39 -18.37 -2.45
C GLN A 80 14.91 -18.22 -2.07
N PRO A 81 14.60 -18.21 -0.76
CA PRO A 81 13.23 -18.34 -0.25
C PRO A 81 12.27 -17.26 -0.77
N PHE A 82 12.74 -16.02 -0.88
CA PHE A 82 11.93 -14.93 -1.45
C PHE A 82 11.57 -15.18 -2.92
N ARG A 83 12.55 -15.59 -3.72
CA ARG A 83 12.34 -15.85 -5.15
C ARG A 83 11.36 -17.00 -5.34
N ASP A 84 11.53 -18.08 -4.57
CA ASP A 84 10.66 -19.24 -4.62
C ASP A 84 9.22 -18.84 -4.24
N MET A 85 9.06 -18.06 -3.17
CA MET A 85 7.76 -17.47 -2.82
C MET A 85 7.17 -16.71 -4.00
N VAL A 86 7.89 -15.73 -4.58
CA VAL A 86 7.40 -14.90 -5.70
C VAL A 86 6.97 -15.75 -6.89
N ILE A 87 7.75 -16.77 -7.26
CA ILE A 87 7.46 -17.63 -8.41
C ILE A 87 6.27 -18.54 -8.13
N GLU A 88 6.22 -19.19 -6.97
CA GLU A 88 5.15 -20.15 -6.63
C GLU A 88 3.79 -19.48 -6.39
N THR A 89 3.81 -18.23 -5.92
CA THR A 89 2.60 -17.45 -5.68
C THR A 89 2.15 -16.64 -6.90
N TRP A 90 2.96 -16.56 -7.96
CA TRP A 90 2.59 -15.85 -9.18
C TRP A 90 1.48 -16.58 -9.94
N LYS A 91 0.39 -15.86 -10.22
CA LYS A 91 -0.64 -16.30 -11.17
C LYS A 91 -1.01 -15.16 -12.08
N ILE A 92 -1.17 -15.46 -13.37
CA ILE A 92 -1.58 -14.46 -14.36
C ILE A 92 -2.92 -13.85 -13.94
N PRO A 93 -3.03 -12.51 -13.87
CA PRO A 93 -4.29 -11.84 -13.58
C PRO A 93 -5.39 -12.26 -14.55
N SER A 94 -6.56 -12.63 -14.01
CA SER A 94 -7.69 -13.08 -14.84
C SER A 94 -8.29 -11.93 -15.68
N ARG A 95 -8.90 -12.26 -16.82
CA ARG A 95 -9.67 -11.28 -17.62
C ARG A 95 -10.78 -10.60 -16.82
N ASN A 96 -11.34 -11.29 -15.83
CA ASN A 96 -12.38 -10.75 -14.95
C ASN A 96 -11.80 -9.69 -13.99
N LEU A 97 -10.53 -9.83 -13.57
CA LEU A 97 -9.84 -8.80 -12.80
C LEU A 97 -9.59 -7.54 -13.65
N PHE A 98 -9.30 -7.70 -14.94
CA PHE A 98 -9.18 -6.57 -15.85
C PHE A 98 -10.50 -5.79 -15.95
N ALA A 99 -11.63 -6.49 -16.08
CA ALA A 99 -12.96 -5.87 -16.05
C ALA A 99 -13.23 -5.15 -14.72
N LEU A 100 -12.85 -5.75 -13.58
CA LEU A 100 -12.90 -5.11 -12.27
C LEU A 100 -12.09 -3.81 -12.24
N CYS A 101 -10.88 -3.83 -12.81
CA CYS A 101 -10.00 -2.66 -12.82
C CYS A 101 -10.56 -1.52 -13.67
N ILE A 102 -11.12 -1.84 -14.84
CA ILE A 102 -11.81 -0.86 -15.69
C ILE A 102 -13.01 -0.27 -14.93
N ALA A 103 -13.87 -1.11 -14.36
CA ALA A 103 -15.04 -0.64 -13.62
C ALA A 103 -14.64 0.25 -12.43
N GLY A 104 -13.63 -0.15 -11.67
CA GLY A 104 -13.09 0.63 -10.57
C GLY A 104 -12.50 1.97 -11.02
N PHE A 105 -11.73 1.97 -12.11
CA PHE A 105 -11.17 3.20 -12.68
C PHE A 105 -12.27 4.17 -13.15
N LEU A 106 -13.32 3.67 -13.81
CA LEU A 106 -14.47 4.48 -14.21
C LEU A 106 -15.19 5.07 -13.00
N ILE A 107 -15.44 4.27 -11.95
CA ILE A 107 -16.02 4.77 -10.69
C ILE A 107 -15.16 5.91 -10.14
N SER A 108 -13.84 5.73 -10.09
CA SER A 108 -12.93 6.75 -9.59
C SER A 108 -12.99 8.04 -10.41
N ILE A 109 -13.00 7.97 -11.75
CA ILE A 109 -13.09 9.17 -12.60
C ILE A 109 -14.44 9.87 -12.44
N PHE A 110 -15.54 9.14 -12.56
CA PHE A 110 -16.88 9.74 -12.53
C PHE A 110 -17.24 10.29 -11.16
N SER A 111 -16.76 9.67 -10.07
CA SER A 111 -17.01 10.16 -8.72
C SER A 111 -16.07 11.29 -8.30
N ALA A 112 -14.82 11.32 -8.78
CA ALA A 112 -13.88 12.38 -8.41
C ALA A 112 -14.19 13.72 -9.09
N VAL A 113 -14.86 13.70 -10.26
CA VAL A 113 -15.14 14.89 -11.09
C VAL A 113 -13.86 15.70 -11.29
N PRO A 114 -12.84 15.14 -11.97
CA PRO A 114 -11.52 15.73 -12.04
C PRO A 114 -11.56 17.11 -12.70
N ILE A 115 -11.09 18.14 -11.99
CA ILE A 115 -10.87 19.47 -12.54
C ILE A 115 -9.38 19.64 -12.78
N THR A 116 -9.01 20.18 -13.94
CA THR A 116 -7.62 20.50 -14.28
C THR A 116 -7.01 21.43 -13.24
N ASN A 117 -5.94 20.99 -12.58
CA ASN A 117 -5.23 21.83 -11.64
C ASN A 117 -4.14 22.63 -12.39
N PHE A 118 -4.51 23.81 -12.89
CA PHE A 118 -3.59 24.71 -13.62
C PHE A 118 -2.63 25.48 -12.69
N HIS A 119 -2.59 25.20 -11.39
CA HIS A 119 -1.59 25.80 -10.52
C HIS A 119 -0.19 25.34 -10.94
N GLN A 120 0.82 26.21 -10.75
CA GLN A 120 2.23 26.02 -11.12
C GLN A 120 2.92 24.77 -10.52
N GLY A 121 2.20 23.95 -9.73
CA GLY A 121 2.69 22.72 -9.10
C GLY A 121 2.52 21.44 -9.92
N ALA A 122 1.74 21.43 -11.01
CA ALA A 122 1.57 20.24 -11.84
C ALA A 122 2.92 19.83 -12.46
N ASN A 123 3.50 18.75 -11.95
CA ASN A 123 4.83 18.30 -12.31
C ASN A 123 4.79 16.82 -12.66
N ILE A 124 4.99 16.51 -13.93
CA ILE A 124 4.93 15.13 -14.44
C ILE A 124 5.93 14.20 -13.74
N PHE A 125 7.10 14.72 -13.35
CA PHE A 125 8.10 13.95 -12.63
C PHE A 125 7.62 13.60 -11.22
N LYS A 126 6.98 14.55 -10.52
CA LYS A 126 6.34 14.28 -9.22
C LYS A 126 5.16 13.32 -9.37
N ALA A 127 4.35 13.43 -10.42
CA ALA A 127 3.29 12.45 -10.69
C ALA A 127 3.85 11.03 -10.89
N VAL A 128 4.98 10.87 -11.59
CA VAL A 128 5.67 9.57 -11.73
C VAL A 128 6.21 9.09 -10.39
N ILE A 129 6.82 9.97 -9.58
CA ILE A 129 7.27 9.59 -8.22
C ILE A 129 6.10 9.13 -7.37
N SER A 130 4.97 9.86 -7.38
CA SER A 130 3.75 9.49 -6.66
C SER A 130 3.26 8.10 -7.09
N TYR A 131 3.08 7.90 -8.40
CA TYR A 131 2.63 6.63 -8.99
C TYR A 131 3.51 5.45 -8.53
N THR A 132 4.83 5.60 -8.68
CA THR A 132 5.79 4.54 -8.34
C THR A 132 5.87 4.30 -6.84
N SER A 133 5.87 5.37 -6.04
CA SER A 133 6.06 5.29 -4.58
C SER A 133 4.85 4.70 -3.87
N ILE A 134 3.62 5.09 -4.26
CA ILE A 134 2.42 4.45 -3.72
C ILE A 134 2.32 2.99 -4.14
N SER A 135 2.75 2.68 -5.37
CA SER A 135 2.81 1.30 -5.85
C SER A 135 3.74 0.46 -4.97
N ILE A 136 4.94 0.95 -4.70
CA ILE A 136 5.93 0.29 -3.84
C ILE A 136 5.40 0.16 -2.40
N LEU A 137 4.80 1.21 -1.84
CA LEU A 137 4.25 1.21 -0.49
C LEU A 137 3.25 0.07 -0.27
N PHE A 138 2.25 -0.05 -1.15
CA PHE A 138 1.23 -1.10 -1.05
C PHE A 138 1.81 -2.48 -1.39
N LEU A 139 2.66 -2.56 -2.40
CA LEU A 139 3.24 -3.83 -2.85
C LEU A 139 4.14 -4.46 -1.79
N LEU A 140 5.04 -3.69 -1.17
CA LEU A 140 5.92 -4.21 -0.13
C LEU A 140 5.15 -4.75 1.07
N ASP A 141 4.04 -4.10 1.41
CA ASP A 141 3.18 -4.54 2.50
C ASP A 141 2.50 -5.88 2.18
N VAL A 142 1.96 -6.03 0.96
CA VAL A 142 1.41 -7.29 0.46
C VAL A 142 2.45 -8.39 0.42
N LEU A 143 3.64 -8.13 -0.15
CA LEU A 143 4.72 -9.11 -0.26
C LEU A 143 5.24 -9.53 1.12
N MET A 144 5.28 -8.60 2.08
CA MET A 144 5.66 -8.91 3.46
C MET A 144 4.65 -9.87 4.09
N ILE A 145 3.35 -9.60 3.95
CA ILE A 145 2.28 -10.46 4.48
C ILE A 145 2.31 -11.85 3.84
N ILE A 146 2.45 -11.91 2.51
CA ILE A 146 2.53 -13.17 1.76
C ILE A 146 3.79 -13.96 2.19
N SER A 147 4.94 -13.30 2.35
CA SER A 147 6.19 -13.97 2.78
C SER A 147 6.08 -14.60 4.16
N ILE A 148 5.57 -13.85 5.15
CA ILE A 148 5.38 -14.39 6.50
C ILE A 148 4.41 -15.59 6.45
N ARG A 149 3.34 -15.49 5.67
CA ARG A 149 2.34 -16.56 5.56
C ARG A 149 2.89 -17.79 4.83
N TYR A 150 3.64 -17.59 3.76
CA TYR A 150 4.22 -18.65 2.93
C TYR A 150 5.24 -19.48 3.75
N HIS A 151 6.16 -18.82 4.45
CA HIS A 151 7.21 -19.53 5.20
C HIS A 151 6.77 -20.05 6.56
N ASN A 152 5.84 -19.38 7.24
CA ASN A 152 5.47 -19.73 8.61
C ASN A 152 4.08 -20.38 8.74
N GLY A 153 3.32 -20.47 7.65
CA GLY A 153 2.04 -21.15 7.56
C GLY A 153 0.96 -20.55 8.44
N PHE A 154 0.26 -19.51 7.96
CA PHE A 154 -0.93 -18.95 8.61
C PHE A 154 -2.19 -19.17 7.77
N GLY A 155 -3.22 -19.77 8.37
CA GLY A 155 -4.52 -20.00 7.72
C GLY A 155 -5.45 -18.82 7.93
N ILE A 156 -5.43 -17.84 7.02
CA ILE A 156 -6.24 -16.61 7.11
C ILE A 156 -7.74 -16.90 7.16
N TRP A 157 -8.20 -17.95 6.47
CA TRP A 157 -9.60 -18.39 6.48
C TRP A 157 -10.06 -18.94 7.84
N GLY A 158 -9.14 -19.29 8.74
CA GLY A 158 -9.45 -19.63 10.13
C GLY A 158 -9.80 -18.42 10.99
N ASN A 159 -9.42 -17.21 10.58
CA ASN A 159 -9.73 -15.97 11.29
C ASN A 159 -10.32 -14.94 10.31
N ARG A 160 -11.66 -14.88 10.28
CA ARG A 160 -12.44 -14.00 9.39
C ARG A 160 -12.12 -12.50 9.56
N PHE A 161 -11.52 -12.11 10.68
CA PHE A 161 -11.15 -10.72 10.97
C PHE A 161 -9.68 -10.40 10.68
N ALA A 162 -8.85 -11.37 10.29
CA ALA A 162 -7.42 -11.15 10.09
C ALA A 162 -7.14 -10.06 9.04
N ILE A 163 -7.87 -10.08 7.91
CA ILE A 163 -7.72 -9.08 6.84
C ILE A 163 -8.05 -7.66 7.34
N LEU A 164 -9.12 -7.53 8.13
CA LEU A 164 -9.53 -6.27 8.73
C LEU A 164 -8.48 -5.73 9.71
N ILE A 165 -7.96 -6.60 10.58
CA ILE A 165 -6.93 -6.24 11.57
C ILE A 165 -5.64 -5.81 10.86
N LEU A 166 -5.22 -6.51 9.81
CA LEU A 166 -4.05 -6.15 9.02
C LEU A 166 -4.23 -4.78 8.34
N ALA A 167 -5.40 -4.52 7.75
CA ALA A 167 -5.69 -3.22 7.15
C ALA A 167 -5.74 -2.07 8.17
N LEU A 168 -6.29 -2.32 9.37
CA LEU A 168 -6.26 -1.35 10.46
C LEU A 168 -4.83 -1.08 10.93
N LEU A 169 -4.01 -2.13 11.06
CA LEU A 169 -2.62 -2.00 11.46
C LEU A 169 -1.81 -1.23 10.42
N PHE A 170 -1.99 -1.51 9.13
CA PHE A 170 -1.41 -0.73 8.03
C PHE A 170 -1.79 0.74 8.15
N TRP A 171 -3.10 1.03 8.25
CA TRP A 171 -3.59 2.40 8.32
C TRP A 171 -3.03 3.15 9.54
N PHE A 172 -3.14 2.56 10.73
CA PHE A 172 -2.67 3.16 11.96
C PHE A 172 -1.15 3.38 11.93
N ALA A 173 -0.38 2.37 11.51
CA ALA A 173 1.06 2.49 11.43
C ALA A 173 1.49 3.61 10.49
N ASN A 174 0.99 3.63 9.24
CA ASN A 174 1.42 4.68 8.30
C ASN A 174 0.96 6.08 8.75
N LYS A 175 -0.22 6.21 9.37
CA LYS A 175 -0.69 7.48 9.94
C LYS A 175 0.21 8.00 11.06
N VAL A 176 0.73 7.13 11.92
CA VAL A 176 1.65 7.50 13.00
C VAL A 176 3.06 7.77 12.48
N LEU A 177 3.54 6.95 11.55
CA LEU A 177 4.93 7.03 11.05
C LEU A 177 5.17 8.22 10.13
N PHE A 178 4.14 8.68 9.41
CA PHE A 178 4.27 9.76 8.43
C PHE A 178 3.37 10.95 8.80
N PRO A 179 3.67 11.68 9.89
CA PRO A 179 2.83 12.78 10.36
C PRO A 179 2.77 13.97 9.39
N PHE A 180 3.77 14.11 8.50
CA PHE A 180 3.82 15.14 7.47
C PHE A 180 2.95 14.83 6.25
N ALA A 181 2.45 13.60 6.15
CA ALA A 181 1.63 13.15 5.03
C ALA A 181 0.19 13.60 5.25
N VAL A 182 -0.27 14.55 4.43
CA VAL A 182 -1.52 15.30 4.63
C VAL A 182 -2.76 14.41 4.43
N GLY A 183 -2.62 13.31 3.70
CA GLY A 183 -3.74 12.54 3.17
C GLY A 183 -3.92 11.12 3.71
N PHE A 184 -3.14 10.64 4.71
CA PHE A 184 -3.37 9.32 5.31
C PHE A 184 -4.64 9.31 6.18
N GLY A 185 -5.77 9.01 5.54
CA GLY A 185 -7.11 8.99 6.13
C GLY A 185 -7.77 7.61 6.02
N ALA A 186 -9.10 7.59 6.17
CA ALA A 186 -9.88 6.35 6.06
C ALA A 186 -9.87 5.75 4.65
N ARG A 187 -9.55 6.55 3.62
CA ARG A 187 -9.43 6.12 2.23
C ARG A 187 -8.36 5.03 2.07
N GLU A 188 -7.16 5.26 2.60
CA GLU A 188 -6.03 4.33 2.52
C GLU A 188 -6.35 3.01 3.20
N PHE A 189 -7.12 3.06 4.29
CA PHE A 189 -7.63 1.86 4.96
C PHE A 189 -8.49 1.01 4.01
N PHE A 190 -9.49 1.60 3.34
CA PHE A 190 -10.36 0.84 2.42
C PHE A 190 -9.62 0.35 1.17
N LEU A 191 -8.72 1.16 0.60
CA LEU A 191 -7.89 0.75 -0.53
C LEU A 191 -6.99 -0.43 -0.15
N HIS A 192 -6.37 -0.38 1.03
CA HIS A 192 -5.51 -1.45 1.50
C HIS A 192 -6.32 -2.70 1.84
N LEU A 193 -7.52 -2.53 2.40
CA LEU A 193 -8.45 -3.63 2.63
C LEU A 193 -8.82 -4.35 1.32
N ALA A 194 -9.09 -3.62 0.24
CA ALA A 194 -9.35 -4.19 -1.08
C ALA A 194 -8.13 -4.95 -1.63
N VAL A 195 -6.95 -4.34 -1.56
CA VAL A 195 -5.67 -4.95 -1.98
C VAL A 195 -5.39 -6.25 -1.22
N LEU A 196 -5.53 -6.24 0.09
CA LEU A 196 -5.33 -7.41 0.95
C LEU A 196 -6.33 -8.52 0.67
N GLN A 197 -7.60 -8.19 0.42
CA GLN A 197 -8.60 -9.17 0.03
C GLN A 197 -8.23 -9.85 -1.30
N LEU A 198 -7.82 -9.08 -2.31
CA LEU A 198 -7.37 -9.61 -3.60
C LEU A 198 -6.11 -10.48 -3.44
N ALA A 199 -5.14 -10.04 -2.64
CA ALA A 199 -3.91 -10.77 -2.38
C ALA A 199 -4.14 -12.14 -1.73
N MET A 200 -5.02 -12.18 -0.72
CA MET A 200 -5.22 -13.36 0.11
C MET A 200 -6.28 -14.32 -0.44
N TRP A 201 -6.99 -13.91 -1.49
CA TRP A 201 -7.91 -14.74 -2.24
C TRP A 201 -7.16 -15.83 -3.03
N GLY A 202 -7.67 -17.08 -3.02
CA GLY A 202 -7.24 -18.10 -3.98
C GLY A 202 -5.76 -18.54 -3.94
N ARG A 203 -5.16 -18.66 -2.74
CA ARG A 203 -3.77 -19.11 -2.47
C ARG A 203 -2.68 -18.03 -2.65
N ASP A 204 -2.84 -16.86 -2.01
CA ASP A 204 -1.76 -15.88 -1.84
C ASP A 204 -1.17 -15.34 -3.15
N ASN A 205 -2.00 -14.89 -4.09
CA ASN A 205 -1.53 -14.36 -5.36
C ASN A 205 -1.14 -12.89 -5.23
N TRP A 206 0.14 -12.55 -5.42
CA TRP A 206 0.60 -11.15 -5.41
C TRP A 206 0.37 -10.42 -6.74
N ALA A 207 0.11 -11.12 -7.84
CA ALA A 207 -0.07 -10.48 -9.14
C ALA A 207 -1.40 -9.71 -9.24
N ASP A 208 -2.48 -10.27 -8.68
CA ASP A 208 -3.80 -9.63 -8.64
C ASP A 208 -3.77 -8.26 -7.93
N PRO A 209 -3.23 -8.13 -6.70
CA PRO A 209 -3.09 -6.83 -6.05
C PRO A 209 -2.11 -5.91 -6.78
N VAL A 210 -1.01 -6.40 -7.37
CA VAL A 210 -0.13 -5.55 -8.20
C VAL A 210 -0.90 -4.92 -9.35
N PHE A 211 -1.69 -5.73 -10.05
CA PHE A 211 -2.50 -5.27 -11.15
C PHE A 211 -3.52 -4.21 -10.69
N PHE A 212 -4.21 -4.46 -9.59
CA PHE A 212 -5.14 -3.51 -9.00
C PHE A 212 -4.46 -2.20 -8.57
N ILE A 213 -3.29 -2.28 -7.92
CA ILE A 213 -2.51 -1.12 -7.50
C ILE A 213 -2.10 -0.29 -8.72
N ALA A 214 -1.56 -0.93 -9.76
CA ALA A 214 -1.05 -0.24 -10.96
C ALA A 214 -2.16 0.41 -11.80
N PHE A 215 -3.34 -0.19 -11.88
CA PHE A 215 -4.43 0.30 -12.74
C PHE A 215 -5.46 1.17 -12.02
N ILE A 216 -5.55 1.11 -10.69
CA ILE A 216 -6.51 1.89 -9.91
C ILE A 216 -5.80 2.83 -8.94
N ILE A 217 -5.09 2.29 -7.95
CA ILE A 217 -4.57 3.08 -6.82
C ILE A 217 -3.52 4.10 -7.28
N ALA A 218 -2.54 3.66 -8.06
CA ALA A 218 -1.44 4.51 -8.49
C ALA A 218 -1.88 5.62 -9.46
N PRO A 219 -2.75 5.37 -10.46
CA PRO A 219 -3.35 6.43 -11.27
C PRO A 219 -4.19 7.41 -10.44
N MET A 220 -4.96 6.93 -9.47
CA MET A 220 -5.75 7.80 -8.59
C MET A 220 -4.86 8.75 -7.78
N ALA A 221 -3.75 8.27 -7.23
CA ALA A 221 -2.81 9.11 -6.49
C ALA A 221 -2.12 10.12 -7.42
N ALA A 222 -1.55 9.66 -8.53
CA ALA A 222 -0.72 10.49 -9.40
C ALA A 222 -1.52 11.48 -10.25
N LEU A 223 -2.72 11.10 -10.72
CA LEU A 223 -3.50 11.89 -11.66
C LEU A 223 -4.61 12.67 -10.97
N ILE A 224 -5.33 12.08 -10.01
CA ILE A 224 -6.58 12.60 -9.44
C ILE A 224 -6.35 13.35 -8.10
N GLY A 225 -5.10 13.43 -7.63
CA GLY A 225 -4.77 14.17 -6.41
C GLY A 225 -5.16 13.44 -5.13
N LEU A 226 -5.29 12.11 -5.20
CA LEU A 226 -5.58 11.25 -4.04
C LEU A 226 -4.30 10.69 -3.39
N ASP A 227 -3.21 11.44 -3.51
CA ASP A 227 -1.91 11.08 -2.94
C ASP A 227 -1.94 11.25 -1.40
N PRO A 228 -1.58 10.23 -0.61
CA PRO A 228 -1.58 10.34 0.85
C PRO A 228 -0.44 11.20 1.42
N VAL A 229 0.66 11.40 0.69
CA VAL A 229 1.82 12.19 1.13
C VAL A 229 1.67 13.64 0.68
N TRP A 230 1.49 13.88 -0.62
CA TRP A 230 1.46 15.21 -1.20
C TRP A 230 0.07 15.79 -1.42
N GLY A 231 -0.99 14.99 -1.29
CA GLY A 231 -2.35 15.41 -1.63
C GLY A 231 -2.50 15.73 -3.12
N ASP A 232 -3.17 16.83 -3.43
CA ASP A 232 -3.43 17.25 -4.81
C ASP A 232 -2.35 18.19 -5.37
N ARG A 233 -1.35 18.59 -4.57
CA ARG A 233 -0.36 19.64 -4.92
C ARG A 233 0.41 19.40 -6.21
N PHE A 234 0.75 18.15 -6.50
CA PHE A 234 1.54 17.78 -7.69
C PHE A 234 0.74 16.97 -8.73
N SER A 235 -0.57 16.82 -8.51
CA SER A 235 -1.45 16.07 -9.40
C SER A 235 -1.90 16.91 -10.60
N MET A 236 -2.19 16.25 -11.71
CA MET A 236 -2.70 16.93 -12.93
C MET A 236 -4.16 17.38 -12.77
N PHE A 237 -4.95 16.60 -12.03
CA PHE A 237 -6.33 16.88 -11.72
C PHE A 237 -6.52 16.93 -10.21
N THR A 238 -7.26 17.94 -9.74
CA THR A 238 -7.75 17.96 -8.38
C THR A 238 -9.20 17.49 -8.35
N SER A 239 -9.57 16.78 -7.30
CA SER A 239 -10.94 16.37 -7.05
C SER A 239 -11.73 17.56 -6.54
N SER A 240 -12.77 17.98 -7.25
CA SER A 240 -13.67 19.04 -6.75
C SER A 240 -14.59 18.55 -5.65
N SER A 241 -14.64 17.24 -5.45
CA SER A 241 -15.50 16.60 -4.46
C SER A 241 -14.86 16.67 -3.08
N HIS A 242 -15.67 16.97 -2.06
CA HIS A 242 -15.24 17.07 -0.66
C HIS A 242 -14.53 15.78 -0.20
N VAL A 243 -13.69 15.89 0.83
CA VAL A 243 -12.90 14.78 1.42
C VAL A 243 -13.74 13.51 1.61
N ASP A 244 -15.00 13.65 2.00
CA ASP A 244 -15.97 12.57 2.21
C ASP A 244 -16.23 11.73 0.95
N THR A 245 -16.22 12.34 -0.23
CA THR A 245 -16.42 11.65 -1.51
C THR A 245 -15.25 10.71 -1.80
N SER A 246 -14.01 11.09 -1.46
CA SER A 246 -12.84 10.23 -1.68
C SER A 246 -12.87 8.94 -0.85
N VAL A 247 -13.42 9.00 0.37
CA VAL A 247 -13.64 7.82 1.23
C VAL A 247 -14.74 6.93 0.66
N SER A 248 -15.83 7.54 0.17
CA SER A 248 -16.92 6.79 -0.46
C SER A 248 -16.47 6.01 -1.70
N VAL A 249 -15.58 6.59 -2.53
CA VAL A 249 -14.99 5.92 -3.69
C VAL A 249 -14.14 4.73 -3.25
N ALA A 250 -13.26 4.88 -2.26
CA ALA A 250 -12.45 3.78 -1.77
C ALA A 250 -13.32 2.65 -1.14
N CYS A 251 -14.39 3.01 -0.44
CA CYS A 251 -15.38 2.05 0.07
C CYS A 251 -16.09 1.32 -1.09
N ALA A 252 -16.50 2.02 -2.15
CA ALA A 252 -17.10 1.41 -3.33
C ALA A 252 -16.14 0.46 -4.04
N LEU A 253 -14.87 0.82 -4.18
CA LEU A 253 -13.82 -0.04 -4.74
C LEU A 253 -13.63 -1.31 -3.90
N TRP A 254 -13.67 -1.18 -2.57
CA TRP A 254 -13.62 -2.31 -1.65
C TRP A 254 -14.84 -3.23 -1.81
N ILE A 255 -16.06 -2.68 -1.82
CA ILE A 255 -17.29 -3.45 -2.05
C ILE A 255 -17.24 -4.17 -3.41
N LEU A 256 -16.75 -3.49 -4.44
CA LEU A 256 -16.60 -4.06 -5.78
C LEU A 256 -15.61 -5.24 -5.77
N SER A 257 -14.49 -5.10 -5.05
CA SER A 257 -13.50 -6.17 -4.88
C SER A 257 -14.06 -7.37 -4.11
N LEU A 258 -14.86 -7.10 -3.08
CA LEU A 258 -15.57 -8.12 -2.31
C LEU A 258 -16.60 -8.86 -3.17
N GLY A 259 -17.39 -8.13 -3.96
CA GLY A 259 -18.37 -8.70 -4.89
C GLY A 259 -17.71 -9.56 -5.97
N PHE A 260 -16.57 -9.10 -6.52
CA PHE A 260 -15.76 -9.88 -7.45
C PHE A 260 -15.27 -11.20 -6.84
N ILE A 261 -14.74 -11.15 -5.63
CA ILE A 261 -14.30 -12.33 -4.89
C ILE A 261 -15.48 -13.30 -4.67
N TRP A 262 -16.62 -12.79 -4.20
CA TRP A 262 -17.81 -13.60 -3.95
C TRP A 262 -18.32 -14.29 -5.22
N TRP A 263 -18.43 -13.56 -6.33
CA TRP A 263 -18.83 -14.08 -7.62
C TRP A 263 -17.86 -15.18 -8.10
N ARG A 264 -16.55 -14.92 -8.03
CA ARG A 264 -15.52 -15.88 -8.42
C ARG A 264 -15.56 -17.15 -7.57
N THR A 265 -15.77 -17.02 -6.25
CA THR A 265 -15.96 -18.16 -5.33
C THR A 265 -17.11 -19.05 -5.78
N LYS A 266 -18.21 -18.43 -6.23
CA LYS A 266 -19.40 -19.16 -6.65
C LYS A 266 -19.13 -19.88 -7.97
N ALA A 267 -18.49 -19.22 -8.94
CA ALA A 267 -18.13 -19.83 -10.21
C ALA A 267 -17.22 -21.06 -10.04
N GLU A 268 -16.16 -20.95 -9.24
CA GLU A 268 -15.20 -22.03 -8.97
C GLU A 268 -15.79 -23.23 -8.19
N ARG A 269 -17.04 -23.15 -7.69
CA ARG A 269 -17.74 -24.29 -7.05
C ARG A 269 -18.57 -25.13 -8.04
N PHE A 270 -18.81 -24.61 -9.25
CA PHE A 270 -19.60 -25.29 -10.29
C PHE A 270 -18.74 -25.86 -11.42
N ASP A 271 -17.43 -25.66 -11.37
CA ASP A 271 -16.40 -26.30 -12.20
C ASP A 271 -15.70 -27.41 -11.40
#